data_AF-A0A1I8CER3-F1
#
_entry.id   AF-A0A1I8CER3-F1
#
_cell.length_a   1.000
_cell.length_b   1.000
_cell.length_c   1.000
_cell.angle_alpha   90.00
_cell.angle_beta   90.00
_cell.angle_gamma   90.00
#
_symmetry.space_group_name_H-M   'P 1'
#
loop_
_entity.id
_entity.type
_entity.pdbx_description
1 polymer ?
#
loop_
_entity_poly.entity_id
_entity_poly.type
_entity_poly.pdbx_seq_one_letter_code
_entity_poly.pdbx_strand_id
1 'polypeptide(L)'
;MKVIILLFSSLLTVHVGSEYTDEYGREMLAMSAAAFARNPGICLSKIMPKEEKWILISANEAVCDKRSDKCAVFVAISHIVRKILVSFRGTNTITQLVAESLDILKEEYVFYDLGRVDTYFLNALEKVWHPVRKVLADFDLINYDVVFTGYSLGGALASIASLKAYKDNLRASNKISLITYGMPRVGNYLFASNHDRIITNSYRIVHK
;
A
#
# COMPACT_ATOMS: atom_id res chain seq x y z
N MET A 1 30.12 38.35 -36.42
CA MET A 1 28.72 38.03 -36.05
C MET A 1 28.71 36.61 -35.48
N LYS A 2 28.68 36.47 -34.15
CA LYS A 2 28.65 35.17 -33.45
C LYS A 2 27.22 34.96 -32.95
N VAL A 3 26.53 33.97 -33.50
CA VAL A 3 25.20 33.54 -33.03
C VAL A 3 25.43 32.58 -31.87
N ILE A 4 24.96 32.95 -30.67
CA ILE A 4 24.91 32.06 -29.51
C ILE A 4 23.55 31.38 -29.54
N ILE A 5 23.54 30.07 -29.80
CA ILE A 5 22.34 29.25 -29.69
C ILE A 5 22.22 28.80 -28.23
N LEU A 6 21.25 29.37 -27.50
CA LEU A 6 20.88 28.92 -26.17
C LEU A 6 19.97 27.68 -26.31
N LEU A 7 20.55 26.49 -26.18
CA LEU A 7 19.79 25.27 -25.98
C LEU A 7 19.26 25.26 -24.54
N PHE A 8 17.99 25.60 -24.37
CA PHE A 8 17.25 25.32 -23.14
C PHE A 8 17.06 23.80 -23.05
N SER A 9 17.99 23.12 -22.38
CA SER A 9 17.72 21.77 -21.88
C SER A 9 16.70 21.89 -20.76
N SER A 10 15.46 21.50 -21.02
CA SER A 10 14.51 21.23 -19.95
C SER A 10 15.10 20.13 -19.08
N LEU A 11 15.55 20.48 -17.87
CA LEU A 11 15.81 19.47 -16.85
C LEU A 11 14.47 18.76 -16.60
N LEU A 12 14.37 17.53 -17.09
CA LEU A 12 13.41 16.57 -16.57
C LEU A 12 13.75 16.39 -15.10
N THR A 13 13.00 17.05 -14.23
CA THR A 13 12.97 16.72 -12.81
C THR A 13 12.34 15.34 -12.71
N VAL A 14 13.19 14.31 -12.72
CA VAL A 14 12.81 12.98 -12.27
C VAL A 14 12.31 13.16 -10.84
N HIS A 15 10.99 13.03 -10.64
CA HIS A 15 10.41 12.92 -9.30
C HIS A 15 10.91 11.59 -8.72
N VAL A 16 12.09 11.61 -8.13
CA VAL A 16 12.54 10.57 -7.21
C VAL A 16 11.54 10.60 -6.06
N GLY A 17 10.84 9.49 -5.85
CA GLY A 17 9.93 9.34 -4.72
C GLY A 17 10.64 9.73 -3.42
N SER A 18 9.91 10.23 -2.42
CA SER A 18 10.51 10.67 -1.17
C SER A 18 11.49 9.62 -0.64
N GLU A 19 12.76 10.00 -0.51
CA GLU A 19 13.82 9.15 0.00
C GLU A 19 13.40 8.64 1.39
N TYR A 20 13.69 7.36 1.66
CA TYR A 20 13.37 6.76 2.94
C TYR A 20 14.06 7.51 4.10
N THR A 21 13.29 7.87 5.12
CA THR A 21 13.83 8.37 6.39
C THR A 21 13.37 7.46 7.54
N ASP A 22 14.15 7.39 8.61
CA ASP A 22 13.76 6.64 9.81
C ASP A 22 12.44 7.19 10.41
N GLU A 23 12.26 8.52 10.36
CA GLU A 23 11.01 9.18 10.77
C GLU A 23 9.81 8.68 9.95
N TYR A 24 9.91 8.72 8.61
CA TYR A 24 8.85 8.21 7.72
C TYR A 24 8.58 6.72 7.97
N GLY A 25 9.63 5.92 8.17
CA GLY A 25 9.50 4.51 8.54
C GLY A 25 8.75 4.32 9.86
N ARG A 26 9.04 5.11 10.90
CA ARG A 26 8.33 5.01 12.18
C ARG A 26 6.88 5.46 12.10
N GLU A 27 6.60 6.53 11.37
CA GLU A 27 5.23 6.98 11.12
C GLU A 27 4.41 5.89 10.43
N MET A 28 4.95 5.30 9.36
CA MET A 28 4.26 4.29 8.58
C MET A 28 4.14 2.95 9.32
N LEU A 29 5.11 2.60 10.18
CA LEU A 29 4.98 1.49 11.11
C LEU A 29 3.83 1.74 12.08
N ALA A 30 3.76 2.93 12.67
CA ALA A 30 2.70 3.28 13.60
C ALA A 30 1.32 3.34 12.90
N MET A 31 1.25 3.76 11.64
CA MET A 31 0.03 3.69 10.82
C MET A 31 -0.37 2.25 10.47
N SER A 32 0.60 1.36 10.26
CA SER A 32 0.31 -0.07 10.09
C SER A 32 -0.26 -0.69 11.38
N ALA A 33 0.25 -0.28 12.54
CA ALA A 33 -0.28 -0.70 13.85
C ALA A 33 -1.65 -0.05 14.15
N ALA A 34 -1.88 1.18 13.71
CA ALA A 34 -3.16 1.88 13.88
C ALA A 34 -4.34 1.12 13.25
N ALA A 35 -4.10 0.28 12.23
CA ALA A 35 -5.13 -0.54 11.61
C ALA A 35 -5.69 -1.60 12.58
N PHE A 36 -4.97 -1.93 13.66
CA PHE A 36 -5.43 -2.80 14.75
C PHE A 36 -6.26 -2.07 15.81
N ALA A 37 -6.29 -0.73 15.81
CA ALA A 37 -7.08 0.04 16.75
C ALA A 37 -8.57 0.01 16.40
N ARG A 38 -9.44 0.05 17.43
CA ARG A 38 -10.89 0.20 17.24
C ARG A 38 -11.25 1.52 16.52
N ASN A 39 -10.45 2.57 16.74
CA ASN A 39 -10.60 3.85 16.06
C ASN A 39 -9.22 4.34 15.59
N PRO A 40 -8.83 4.05 14.34
CA PRO A 40 -7.55 4.49 13.77
C PRO A 40 -7.38 6.02 13.74
N GLY A 41 -8.47 6.80 13.75
CA GLY A 41 -8.41 8.27 13.73
C GLY A 41 -7.74 8.86 14.98
N ILE A 42 -7.83 8.18 16.13
CA ILE A 42 -7.11 8.59 17.36
C ILE A 42 -5.60 8.43 17.16
N CYS A 43 -5.16 7.35 16.53
CA CYS A 43 -3.75 7.13 16.22
C CYS A 43 -3.27 8.15 15.17
N LEU A 44 -4.05 8.33 14.09
CA LEU A 44 -3.77 9.27 13.01
C LEU A 44 -3.49 10.68 13.54
N SER A 45 -4.39 11.21 14.38
CA SER A 45 -4.28 12.57 14.95
C SER A 45 -3.14 12.75 15.96
N LYS A 46 -2.63 11.66 16.55
CA LYS A 46 -1.51 11.70 17.50
C LYS A 46 -0.15 11.54 16.85
N ILE A 47 -0.08 10.77 15.76
CA ILE A 47 1.18 10.36 15.14
C ILE A 47 1.51 11.24 13.94
N MET A 48 0.54 11.50 13.06
CA MET A 48 0.82 12.25 11.83
C MET A 48 1.09 13.74 12.13
N PRO A 49 1.93 14.41 11.33
CA PRO A 49 2.22 15.84 11.52
C PRO A 49 0.94 16.68 11.50
N LYS A 50 0.81 17.59 12.47
CA LYS A 50 -0.43 18.36 12.68
C LYS A 50 -0.71 19.33 11.53
N GLU A 51 0.35 19.86 10.94
CA GLU A 51 0.34 20.81 9.84
C GLU A 51 -0.22 20.17 8.56
N GLU A 52 -0.08 18.85 8.42
CA GLU A 52 -0.58 18.10 7.28
C GLU A 52 -2.09 17.83 7.36
N LYS A 53 -2.72 18.02 8.52
CA LYS A 53 -4.19 17.92 8.70
C LYS A 53 -4.79 16.63 8.11
N TRP A 54 -4.28 15.48 8.53
CA TRP A 54 -4.81 14.19 8.11
C TRP A 54 -6.21 13.92 8.66
N ILE A 55 -7.09 13.42 7.80
CA ILE A 55 -8.49 13.12 8.09
C ILE A 55 -8.77 11.66 7.79
N LEU A 56 -9.42 10.96 8.73
CA LEU A 56 -9.92 9.60 8.51
C LEU A 56 -11.18 9.65 7.61
N ILE A 57 -11.14 8.98 6.46
CA ILE A 57 -12.25 8.94 5.50
C ILE A 57 -13.09 7.68 5.66
N SER A 58 -12.42 6.55 5.88
CA SER A 58 -13.09 5.25 6.00
C SER A 58 -12.27 4.34 6.90
N ALA A 59 -12.96 3.52 7.69
CA ALA A 59 -12.39 2.41 8.44
C ALA A 59 -13.38 1.25 8.35
N ASN A 60 -12.94 0.13 7.80
CA ASN A 60 -13.80 -1.00 7.47
C ASN A 60 -13.14 -2.30 7.93
N GLU A 61 -13.97 -3.20 8.47
CA GLU A 61 -13.57 -4.57 8.77
C GLU A 61 -14.43 -5.53 7.95
N ALA A 62 -13.86 -6.66 7.57
CA ALA A 62 -14.58 -7.75 6.92
C ALA A 62 -14.08 -9.10 7.44
N VAL A 63 -14.90 -10.13 7.31
CA VAL A 63 -14.46 -11.51 7.51
C VAL A 63 -13.65 -11.94 6.29
N CYS A 64 -12.40 -12.34 6.51
CA CYS A 64 -11.42 -12.51 5.43
C CYS A 64 -10.91 -13.94 5.27
N ASP A 65 -11.29 -14.86 6.17
CA ASP A 65 -10.98 -16.28 6.02
C ASP A 65 -12.10 -17.21 6.48
N LYS A 66 -11.89 -18.52 6.25
CA LYS A 66 -12.84 -19.59 6.57
C LYS A 66 -13.03 -19.79 8.08
N ARG A 67 -12.12 -19.28 8.92
CA ARG A 67 -12.20 -19.35 10.39
C ARG A 67 -12.93 -18.15 10.98
N SER A 68 -13.48 -17.29 10.12
CA SER A 68 -14.16 -16.05 10.48
C SER A 68 -13.24 -14.98 11.07
N ASP A 69 -11.92 -15.05 10.82
CA ASP A 69 -11.02 -13.99 11.24
C ASP A 69 -11.24 -12.73 10.39
N LYS A 70 -11.10 -11.59 11.06
CA LYS A 70 -11.35 -10.29 10.44
C LYS A 70 -10.09 -9.62 9.97
N CYS A 71 -10.06 -9.20 8.71
CA CYS A 71 -9.12 -8.20 8.23
C CYS A 71 -9.76 -6.82 8.24
N ALA A 72 -8.94 -5.77 8.21
CA ALA A 72 -9.40 -4.40 8.24
C ALA A 72 -8.61 -3.51 7.30
N VAL A 73 -9.19 -2.38 6.93
CA VAL A 73 -8.54 -1.31 6.22
C VAL A 73 -9.02 0.02 6.74
N PHE A 74 -8.13 1.01 6.78
CA PHE A 74 -8.55 2.39 6.86
C PHE A 74 -7.91 3.23 5.77
N VAL A 75 -8.64 4.26 5.36
CA VAL A 75 -8.21 5.26 4.38
C VAL A 75 -8.22 6.61 5.05
N ALA A 76 -7.09 7.31 5.00
CA ALA A 76 -6.93 8.67 5.47
C ALA A 76 -6.44 9.56 4.33
N ILE A 77 -6.73 10.86 4.41
CA ILE A 77 -6.34 11.84 3.40
C ILE A 77 -5.75 13.08 4.06
N SER A 78 -4.74 13.66 3.40
CA SER A 78 -4.31 15.02 3.63
C SER A 78 -4.49 15.82 2.34
N HIS A 79 -5.31 16.87 2.39
CA HIS A 79 -5.42 17.84 1.31
C HIS A 79 -4.25 18.83 1.29
N ILE A 80 -3.51 18.97 2.39
CA ILE A 80 -2.34 19.85 2.51
C ILE A 80 -1.18 19.29 1.71
N VAL A 81 -0.80 18.03 1.96
CA VAL A 81 0.28 17.35 1.22
C VAL A 81 -0.22 16.60 -0.02
N ARG A 82 -1.54 16.61 -0.28
CA ARG A 82 -2.21 15.93 -1.39
C ARG A 82 -1.90 14.43 -1.46
N LYS A 83 -2.00 13.76 -0.31
CA LYS A 83 -1.72 12.32 -0.15
C LYS A 83 -2.90 11.57 0.43
N ILE A 84 -3.03 10.32 0.00
CA ILE A 84 -3.94 9.31 0.53
C ILE A 84 -3.10 8.23 1.20
N LEU A 85 -3.45 7.88 2.43
CA LEU A 85 -2.86 6.78 3.18
C LEU A 85 -3.87 5.64 3.23
N VAL A 86 -3.46 4.45 2.82
CA VAL A 86 -4.24 3.21 2.93
C VAL A 86 -3.46 2.24 3.80
N SER A 87 -4.02 1.90 4.94
CA SER A 87 -3.37 0.99 5.90
C SER A 87 -4.22 -0.25 6.11
N PHE A 88 -3.62 -1.41 5.86
CA PHE A 88 -4.27 -2.71 5.99
C PHE A 88 -3.87 -3.42 7.28
N ARG A 89 -4.87 -4.02 7.93
CA ARG A 89 -4.71 -5.01 9.00
C ARG A 89 -4.95 -6.41 8.44
N GLY A 90 -4.06 -7.34 8.80
CA GLY A 90 -4.32 -8.77 8.66
C GLY A 90 -5.36 -9.32 9.64
N THR A 91 -5.39 -10.64 9.77
CA THR A 91 -6.15 -11.37 10.79
C THR A 91 -5.43 -11.28 12.15
N ASN A 92 -6.02 -11.80 13.23
CA ASN A 92 -5.33 -11.82 14.54
C ASN A 92 -4.56 -13.12 14.79
N THR A 93 -4.82 -14.15 13.98
CA THR A 93 -4.32 -15.52 14.13
C THR A 93 -3.13 -15.80 13.18
N ILE A 94 -2.38 -14.74 12.89
CA ILE A 94 -1.42 -14.60 11.78
C ILE A 94 -0.33 -15.67 11.77
N THR A 95 0.15 -16.13 12.92
CA THR A 95 1.29 -17.04 12.99
C THR A 95 1.01 -18.39 12.33
N GLN A 96 -0.19 -18.95 12.54
CA GLN A 96 -0.58 -20.20 11.87
C GLN A 96 -0.93 -19.97 10.40
N LEU A 97 -1.63 -18.89 10.07
CA LEU A 97 -2.13 -18.64 8.72
C LEU A 97 -1.01 -18.29 7.72
N VAL A 98 0.00 -17.54 8.15
CA VAL A 98 1.19 -17.29 7.31
C VAL A 98 2.00 -18.57 7.13
N ALA A 99 2.09 -19.44 8.15
CA ALA A 99 2.76 -20.73 8.02
C ALA A 99 2.03 -21.67 7.05
N GLU A 100 0.69 -21.75 7.11
CA GLU A 100 -0.13 -22.49 6.14
C GLU A 100 0.04 -21.93 4.72
N SER A 101 0.15 -20.60 4.57
CA SER A 101 0.51 -20.01 3.28
C SER A 101 1.95 -20.32 2.86
N LEU A 102 2.88 -20.66 3.76
CA LEU A 102 4.25 -21.02 3.38
C LEU A 102 4.39 -22.50 3.00
N ASP A 103 3.32 -23.27 3.13
CA ASP A 103 3.27 -24.69 2.81
C ASP A 103 3.27 -24.93 1.29
N ILE A 104 3.84 -26.05 0.85
CA ILE A 104 4.22 -26.33 -0.56
C ILE A 104 2.99 -26.49 -1.49
N LEU A 105 1.76 -26.47 -0.95
CA LEU A 105 0.49 -26.63 -1.66
C LEU A 105 -0.27 -25.30 -1.89
N LYS A 106 0.42 -24.16 -1.97
CA LYS A 106 -0.20 -22.84 -2.25
C LYS A 106 -0.98 -22.85 -3.57
N GLU A 107 -2.29 -22.59 -3.48
CA GLU A 107 -3.08 -22.22 -4.65
C GLU A 107 -2.72 -20.79 -5.09
N GLU A 108 -2.16 -20.69 -6.29
CA GLU A 108 -1.78 -19.40 -6.88
C GLU A 108 -2.83 -18.91 -7.88
N TYR A 109 -3.18 -17.63 -7.83
CA TYR A 109 -4.07 -16.96 -8.77
C TYR A 109 -3.29 -16.15 -9.81
N VAL A 110 -3.70 -16.21 -11.07
CA VAL A 110 -3.12 -15.39 -12.16
C VAL A 110 -3.54 -13.93 -11.98
N PHE A 111 -2.62 -13.10 -11.49
CA PHE A 111 -2.88 -11.70 -11.15
C PHE A 111 -2.61 -10.79 -12.34
N TYR A 112 -3.65 -10.55 -13.14
CA TYR A 112 -3.55 -9.87 -14.44
C TYR A 112 -2.47 -10.53 -15.32
N ASP A 113 -1.68 -9.72 -16.03
CA ASP A 113 -0.47 -10.07 -16.77
C ASP A 113 0.81 -9.92 -15.92
N LEU A 114 0.68 -9.71 -14.61
CA LEU A 114 1.81 -9.37 -13.74
C LEU A 114 2.47 -10.56 -13.05
N GLY A 115 1.85 -11.74 -13.08
CA GLY A 115 2.38 -12.95 -12.45
C GLY A 115 1.31 -13.69 -11.67
N ARG A 116 1.73 -14.39 -10.62
CA ARG A 116 0.80 -15.10 -9.73
C ARG A 116 0.96 -14.67 -8.28
N VAL A 117 -0.16 -14.62 -7.57
CA VAL A 117 -0.23 -14.28 -6.15
C VAL A 117 -0.88 -15.40 -5.36
N ASP A 118 -0.56 -15.48 -4.07
CA ASP A 118 -1.25 -16.38 -3.16
C ASP A 118 -2.75 -16.03 -3.08
N THR A 119 -3.60 -17.02 -3.32
CA THR A 119 -5.05 -16.86 -3.37
C THR A 119 -5.63 -16.45 -2.01
N TYR A 120 -5.01 -16.85 -0.89
CA TYR A 120 -5.44 -16.43 0.44
C TYR A 120 -5.30 -14.92 0.62
N PHE A 121 -4.14 -14.34 0.25
CA PHE A 121 -3.92 -12.90 0.35
C PHE A 121 -4.83 -12.12 -0.60
N LEU A 122 -4.99 -12.60 -1.84
CA LEU A 122 -5.88 -11.94 -2.80
C LEU A 122 -7.33 -11.94 -2.32
N ASN A 123 -7.84 -13.09 -1.87
CA ASN A 123 -9.21 -13.19 -1.38
C ASN A 123 -9.46 -12.28 -0.18
N ALA A 124 -8.51 -12.20 0.75
CA ALA A 124 -8.60 -11.28 1.88
C ALA A 124 -8.62 -9.81 1.44
N LEU A 125 -7.77 -9.41 0.48
CA LEU A 125 -7.78 -8.07 -0.08
C LEU A 125 -9.14 -7.72 -0.69
N GLU A 126 -9.71 -8.60 -1.52
CA GLU A 126 -10.99 -8.34 -2.20
C GLU A 126 -12.14 -8.06 -1.21
N LYS A 127 -12.11 -8.60 0.02
CA LYS A 127 -13.10 -8.31 1.06
C LYS A 127 -13.07 -6.87 1.57
N VAL A 128 -11.91 -6.22 1.50
CA VAL A 128 -11.70 -4.86 2.02
C VAL A 128 -11.35 -3.85 0.92
N TRP A 129 -11.30 -4.28 -0.34
CA TRP A 129 -10.88 -3.42 -1.45
C TRP A 129 -11.90 -2.35 -1.84
N HIS A 130 -13.19 -2.66 -1.75
CA HIS A 130 -14.25 -1.74 -2.19
C HIS A 130 -14.16 -0.31 -1.61
N PRO A 131 -14.01 -0.09 -0.29
CA PRO A 131 -13.85 1.26 0.26
C PRO A 131 -12.60 1.98 -0.26
N VAL A 132 -11.49 1.25 -0.47
CA VAL A 132 -10.25 1.81 -1.03
C VAL A 132 -10.46 2.25 -2.47
N ARG A 133 -11.01 1.37 -3.31
CA ARG A 133 -11.34 1.68 -4.71
C ARG A 133 -12.25 2.89 -4.80
N LYS A 134 -13.26 3.02 -3.93
CA LYS A 134 -14.18 4.15 -3.93
C LYS A 134 -13.44 5.49 -3.78
N VAL A 135 -12.48 5.57 -2.84
CA VAL A 135 -11.68 6.79 -2.63
C VAL A 135 -10.70 7.02 -3.77
N LEU A 136 -10.04 5.97 -4.27
CA LEU A 136 -9.07 6.12 -5.35
C LEU A 136 -9.74 6.42 -6.70
N ALA A 137 -10.97 6.00 -6.93
CA ALA A 137 -11.72 6.31 -8.15
C ALA A 137 -12.34 7.71 -8.16
N ASP A 138 -12.27 8.44 -7.04
CA ASP A 138 -12.78 9.81 -6.95
C ASP A 138 -11.96 10.75 -7.86
N PHE A 139 -12.66 11.45 -8.76
CA PHE A 139 -12.05 12.34 -9.74
C PHE A 139 -11.35 13.53 -9.09
N ASP A 140 -11.88 14.05 -7.99
CA ASP A 140 -11.27 15.18 -7.28
C ASP A 140 -9.95 14.78 -6.60
N LEU A 141 -9.79 13.48 -6.37
CA LEU A 141 -8.63 12.89 -5.72
C LEU A 141 -7.64 12.25 -6.70
N ILE A 142 -7.96 12.15 -8.00
CA ILE A 142 -7.15 11.45 -9.00
C ILE A 142 -5.69 11.92 -9.04
N ASN A 143 -5.49 13.19 -8.69
CA ASN A 143 -4.18 13.82 -8.69
C ASN A 143 -3.35 13.63 -7.41
N TYR A 144 -3.90 12.97 -6.39
CA TYR A 144 -3.25 12.73 -5.10
C TYR A 144 -2.37 11.49 -5.19
N ASP A 145 -1.22 11.54 -4.52
CA ASP A 145 -0.38 10.37 -4.33
C ASP A 145 -1.04 9.42 -3.33
N VAL A 146 -0.79 8.12 -3.47
CA VAL A 146 -1.26 7.10 -2.54
C VAL A 146 -0.09 6.35 -1.92
N VAL A 147 -0.14 6.19 -0.61
CA VAL A 147 0.77 5.32 0.15
C VAL A 147 -0.02 4.14 0.68
N PHE A 148 0.41 2.94 0.33
CA PHE A 148 -0.08 1.69 0.90
C PHE A 148 0.87 1.22 2.02
N THR A 149 0.30 0.82 3.16
CA THR A 149 1.07 0.25 4.26
C THR A 149 0.35 -0.91 4.95
N GLY A 150 1.11 -1.72 5.67
CA GLY A 150 0.57 -2.81 6.46
C GLY A 150 1.64 -3.64 7.16
N TYR A 151 1.24 -4.24 8.28
CA TYR A 151 2.07 -5.16 9.06
C TYR A 151 1.66 -6.61 8.79
N SER A 152 2.66 -7.48 8.64
CA SER A 152 2.51 -8.92 8.42
C SER A 152 1.56 -9.23 7.25
N LEU A 153 0.45 -9.94 7.46
CA LEU A 153 -0.57 -10.18 6.43
C LEU A 153 -1.08 -8.86 5.81
N GLY A 154 -1.24 -7.79 6.60
CA GLY A 154 -1.60 -6.47 6.07
C GLY A 154 -0.57 -5.93 5.07
N GLY A 155 0.71 -6.26 5.25
CA GLY A 155 1.75 -5.93 4.29
C GLY A 155 1.57 -6.67 2.96
N ALA A 156 1.16 -7.94 3.01
CA ALA A 156 0.86 -8.71 1.80
C ALA A 156 -0.34 -8.10 1.03
N LEU A 157 -1.39 -7.71 1.77
CA LEU A 157 -2.55 -7.02 1.18
C LEU A 157 -2.14 -5.69 0.55
N ALA A 158 -1.30 -4.90 1.23
CA ALA A 158 -0.78 -3.63 0.72
C ALA A 158 0.03 -3.80 -0.57
N SER A 159 0.87 -4.84 -0.66
CA SER A 159 1.65 -5.12 -1.88
C SER A 159 0.75 -5.47 -3.06
N ILE A 160 -0.22 -6.38 -2.90
CA ILE A 160 -1.19 -6.69 -3.96
C ILE A 160 -2.02 -5.46 -4.33
N ALA A 161 -2.49 -4.69 -3.33
CA ALA A 161 -3.30 -3.49 -3.52
C ALA A 161 -2.56 -2.41 -4.33
N SER A 162 -1.26 -2.23 -4.12
CA SER A 162 -0.46 -1.24 -4.86
C SER A 162 -0.45 -1.52 -6.36
N LEU A 163 -0.20 -2.78 -6.77
CA LEU A 163 -0.28 -3.18 -8.17
C LEU A 163 -1.71 -3.22 -8.70
N LYS A 164 -2.69 -3.59 -7.86
CA LYS A 164 -4.12 -3.54 -8.24
C LYS A 164 -4.54 -2.11 -8.57
N ALA A 165 -4.12 -1.12 -7.77
CA ALA A 165 -4.39 0.30 -8.03
C ALA A 165 -3.79 0.78 -9.36
N TYR A 166 -2.59 0.31 -9.69
CA TYR A 166 -1.98 0.57 -10.99
C TYR A 166 -2.74 -0.10 -12.14
N LYS A 167 -3.02 -1.40 -12.04
CA LYS A 167 -3.69 -2.19 -13.09
C LYS A 167 -5.15 -1.78 -13.32
N ASP A 168 -5.86 -1.37 -12.28
CA ASP A 168 -7.21 -0.84 -12.36
C ASP A 168 -7.23 0.64 -12.84
N ASN A 169 -6.09 1.22 -13.23
CA ASN A 169 -5.94 2.62 -13.65
C ASN A 169 -6.41 3.64 -12.60
N LEU A 170 -6.37 3.27 -11.32
CA LEU A 170 -6.75 4.17 -10.23
C LEU A 170 -5.63 5.18 -9.95
N ARG A 171 -4.36 4.75 -10.02
CA ARG A 171 -3.21 5.64 -9.86
C ARG A 171 -2.09 5.26 -10.82
N ALA A 172 -1.41 6.27 -11.35
CA ALA A 172 -0.19 6.06 -12.11
C ALA A 172 0.93 5.51 -11.19
N SER A 173 1.84 4.73 -11.76
CA SER A 173 2.93 4.07 -11.02
C SER A 173 3.76 5.07 -10.19
N ASN A 174 4.06 6.25 -10.73
CA ASN A 174 4.82 7.31 -10.05
C ASN A 174 4.04 8.03 -8.93
N LYS A 175 2.75 7.74 -8.75
CA LYS A 175 1.90 8.25 -7.66
C LYS A 175 1.61 7.19 -6.60
N ILE A 176 2.19 6.00 -6.73
CA ILE A 176 1.98 4.90 -5.80
C ILE A 176 3.28 4.67 -5.01
N SER A 177 3.14 4.68 -3.68
CA SER A 177 4.20 4.28 -2.77
C SER A 177 3.74 3.11 -1.92
N LEU A 178 4.67 2.24 -1.54
CA LEU A 178 4.42 1.09 -0.69
C LEU A 178 5.46 1.04 0.43
N ILE A 179 5.00 0.78 1.65
CA ILE A 179 5.90 0.49 2.76
C ILE A 179 5.30 -0.59 3.65
N THR A 180 6.03 -1.68 3.87
CA THR A 180 5.49 -2.86 4.56
C THR A 180 6.42 -3.33 5.66
N TYR A 181 5.84 -3.98 6.68
CA TYR A 181 6.55 -4.41 7.88
C TYR A 181 6.31 -5.90 8.13
N GLY A 182 7.36 -6.71 8.15
CA GLY A 182 7.24 -8.15 8.38
C GLY A 182 6.38 -8.88 7.32
N MET A 183 6.31 -8.34 6.11
CA MET A 183 5.50 -8.88 5.02
C MET A 183 6.01 -10.27 4.58
N PRO A 184 5.13 -11.30 4.46
CA PRO A 184 5.50 -12.61 3.92
C PRO A 184 5.74 -12.56 2.39
N ARG A 185 6.20 -13.67 1.79
CA ARG A 185 6.25 -13.76 0.31
C ARG A 185 4.83 -13.83 -0.25
N VAL A 186 4.51 -12.92 -1.18
CA VAL A 186 3.15 -12.67 -1.68
C VAL A 186 2.81 -13.44 -2.96
N GLY A 187 3.80 -13.64 -3.83
CA GLY A 187 3.59 -14.22 -5.15
C GLY A 187 4.86 -14.79 -5.74
N ASN A 188 4.75 -15.24 -6.99
CA ASN A 188 5.86 -15.87 -7.70
C ASN A 188 6.90 -14.86 -8.21
N TYR A 189 7.97 -15.36 -8.83
CA TYR A 189 9.04 -14.53 -9.37
C TYR A 189 8.54 -13.45 -10.35
N LEU A 190 7.61 -13.80 -11.24
CA LEU A 190 7.08 -12.85 -12.22
C LEU A 190 6.32 -11.70 -11.54
N PHE A 191 5.53 -12.01 -10.51
CA PHE A 191 4.87 -11.00 -9.68
C PHE A 191 5.88 -10.09 -9.00
N ALA A 192 6.90 -10.66 -8.35
CA ALA A 192 7.94 -9.89 -7.67
C ALA A 192 8.71 -8.97 -8.65
N SER A 193 9.11 -9.48 -9.80
CA SER A 193 9.83 -8.70 -10.81
C SER A 193 8.99 -7.56 -11.39
N ASN A 194 7.71 -7.80 -11.67
CA ASN A 194 6.81 -6.74 -12.12
C ASN A 194 6.51 -5.73 -11.01
N HIS A 195 6.39 -6.18 -9.77
CA HIS A 195 6.22 -5.31 -8.61
C HIS A 195 7.38 -4.32 -8.50
N ASP A 196 8.62 -4.80 -8.50
CA ASP A 196 9.82 -3.95 -8.39
C ASP A 196 9.95 -2.96 -9.56
N ARG A 197 9.52 -3.37 -10.76
CA ARG A 197 9.53 -2.52 -11.97
C ARG A 197 8.46 -1.43 -11.93
N ILE A 198 7.27 -1.73 -11.41
CA ILE A 198 6.10 -0.84 -11.49
C ILE A 198 5.99 0.04 -10.24
N ILE A 199 6.24 -0.50 -9.04
CA ILE A 199 6.10 0.22 -7.77
C ILE A 199 7.50 0.60 -7.29
N THR A 200 8.08 1.61 -7.94
CA THR A 200 9.49 1.99 -7.72
C THR A 200 9.74 2.64 -6.37
N ASN A 201 8.73 3.25 -5.74
CA ASN A 201 8.82 3.76 -4.37
C ASN A 201 8.26 2.72 -3.38
N SER A 202 9.00 1.64 -3.16
CA SER A 202 8.59 0.50 -2.34
C SER A 202 9.64 0.11 -1.31
N TYR A 203 9.24 -0.01 -0.04
CA TYR A 203 10.09 -0.43 1.07
C TYR A 203 9.52 -1.67 1.78
N ARG A 204 10.35 -2.71 1.94
CA ARG A 204 10.00 -3.93 2.68
C ARG A 204 10.89 -4.08 3.90
N ILE A 205 10.36 -3.70 5.06
CA ILE A 205 11.08 -3.67 6.32
C ILE A 205 10.92 -5.01 7.05
N VAL A 206 12.03 -5.57 7.55
CA VAL A 206 12.08 -6.84 8.27
C VAL A 206 12.83 -6.68 9.60
N HIS A 207 12.36 -7.34 10.66
CA HIS A 207 13.03 -7.36 11.97
C HIS A 207 13.81 -8.67 12.13
N LYS A 208 15.02 -8.60 12.67
CA LYS A 208 15.90 -9.76 12.91
C LYS A 208 15.60 -10.46 14.23
#